data_AF-A0A1I2IVX8-F1
#
_entry.id   AF-A0A1I2IVX8-F1
#
_cell.length_a   1.000
_cell.length_b   1.000
_cell.length_c   1.000
_cell.angle_alpha   90.00
_cell.angle_beta   90.00
_cell.angle_gamma   90.00
#
_symmetry.space_group_name_H-M   'P 1'
#
loop_
_entity.id
_entity.type
_entity.pdbx_description
1 polymer ?
#
loop_
_entity_poly.entity_id
_entity_poly.type
_entity_poly.pdbx_seq_one_letter_code
_entity_poly.pdbx_strand_id
1 'polypeptide(L)'
;MDVRTRILEAAAGLLSRSADADVSTRAVCEAAGVGAPILYRHFGDKEGLLSAVVDFGFERYLAAKRVPRPSSDPVADLREGWDNHVRFAVENPNYYRLMYSPGLSVPPAAAAEAQRLLHEVIERIAAAGRLRVAPETATRMVMSANAGVALSLISRPALYPDPDFSPRVRDALVASITTPEATGTARPADATLPTAAATLAARLRTTPPTSLTPPETALLQQWLAILADTPAD
;
A
#
# COMPACT_ATOMS: atom_id res chain seq x y z
N MET A 1 27.80 -12.70 6.87
CA MET A 1 26.85 -11.97 6.03
C MET A 1 27.00 -12.46 4.60
N ASP A 2 25.90 -12.87 3.96
CA ASP A 2 25.92 -13.39 2.59
C ASP A 2 26.33 -12.31 1.56
N VAL A 3 26.93 -12.72 0.45
CA VAL A 3 27.42 -11.84 -0.63
C VAL A 3 26.27 -10.99 -1.19
N ARG A 4 25.09 -11.60 -1.41
CA ARG A 4 23.91 -10.87 -1.90
C ARG A 4 23.51 -9.76 -0.94
N THR A 5 23.49 -10.05 0.36
CA THR A 5 23.12 -9.07 1.41
C THR A 5 24.11 -7.90 1.46
N ARG A 6 25.42 -8.18 1.40
CA ARG A 6 26.44 -7.11 1.34
C ARG A 6 26.27 -6.19 0.15
N ILE A 7 25.95 -6.74 -1.03
CA ILE A 7 25.72 -5.95 -2.24
C ILE A 7 24.48 -5.05 -2.06
N LEU A 8 23.40 -5.60 -1.48
CA LEU A 8 22.19 -4.83 -1.19
C LEU A 8 22.44 -3.71 -0.19
N GLU A 9 23.17 -3.96 0.89
CA GLU A 9 23.52 -2.93 1.89
C GLU A 9 24.43 -1.83 1.32
N ALA A 10 25.39 -2.21 0.46
CA ALA A 10 26.24 -1.24 -0.23
C ALA A 10 25.43 -0.35 -1.18
N ALA A 11 24.57 -0.95 -2.00
CA ALA A 11 23.70 -0.23 -2.93
C ALA A 11 22.68 0.65 -2.19
N ALA A 12 22.09 0.14 -1.11
CA ALA A 12 21.24 0.86 -0.16
C ALA A 12 21.93 2.12 0.38
N GLY A 13 23.16 1.98 0.89
CA GLY A 13 23.94 3.10 1.41
C GLY A 13 24.30 4.12 0.34
N LEU A 14 24.60 3.68 -0.89
CA LEU A 14 24.86 4.59 -2.00
C LEU A 14 23.58 5.34 -2.42
N LEU A 15 22.45 4.64 -2.46
CA LEU A 15 21.16 5.23 -2.80
C LEU A 15 20.75 6.31 -1.80
N SER A 16 20.94 6.09 -0.50
CA SER A 16 20.58 7.08 0.54
C SER A 16 21.36 8.39 0.42
N ARG A 17 22.55 8.38 -0.20
CA ARG A 17 23.39 9.56 -0.45
C ARG A 17 23.25 10.14 -1.86
N SER A 18 22.50 9.48 -2.74
CA SER A 18 22.34 9.91 -4.13
C SER A 18 21.44 11.15 -4.23
N ALA A 19 21.83 12.12 -5.05
CA ALA A 19 20.99 13.29 -5.33
C ALA A 19 19.79 12.94 -6.23
N ASP A 20 20.00 12.05 -7.20
CA ASP A 20 19.04 11.75 -8.26
C ASP A 20 18.38 10.38 -8.09
N ALA A 21 18.51 9.76 -6.90
CA ALA A 21 18.03 8.40 -6.61
C ALA A 21 18.54 7.32 -7.59
N ASP A 22 19.71 7.55 -8.22
CA ASP A 22 20.41 6.57 -9.06
C ASP A 22 21.70 6.08 -8.40
N VAL A 23 22.11 4.85 -8.73
CA VAL A 23 23.32 4.21 -8.23
C VAL A 23 24.02 3.46 -9.37
N SER A 24 25.34 3.65 -9.51
CA SER A 24 26.13 2.92 -10.52
C SER A 24 26.52 1.52 -10.03
N THR A 25 26.40 0.51 -10.90
CA THR A 25 26.81 -0.87 -10.57
C THR A 25 28.30 -0.98 -10.23
N ARG A 26 29.13 -0.10 -10.81
CA ARG A 26 30.55 0.02 -10.48
C ARG A 26 30.77 0.49 -9.03
N ALA A 27 30.11 1.56 -8.61
CA ALA A 27 30.23 2.05 -7.23
C ALA A 27 29.73 1.01 -6.22
N VAL A 28 28.69 0.25 -6.57
CA VAL A 28 28.19 -0.87 -5.75
C VAL A 28 29.23 -1.98 -5.64
N CYS A 29 29.85 -2.38 -6.75
CA CYS A 29 30.92 -3.38 -6.76
C CYS A 29 32.10 -2.96 -5.86
N GLU A 30 32.55 -1.71 -6.01
CA GLU A 30 33.64 -1.14 -5.21
C GLU A 30 33.28 -1.11 -3.71
N ALA A 31 32.08 -0.63 -3.37
CA ALA A 31 31.61 -0.55 -1.99
C ALA A 31 31.35 -1.93 -1.34
N ALA A 32 30.91 -2.92 -2.11
CA ALA A 32 30.65 -4.28 -1.63
C ALA A 32 31.89 -5.20 -1.69
N GLY A 33 32.99 -4.76 -2.30
CA GLY A 33 34.20 -5.56 -2.50
C GLY A 33 33.97 -6.78 -3.41
N VAL A 34 33.15 -6.63 -4.45
CA VAL A 34 32.84 -7.70 -5.42
C VAL A 34 33.14 -7.25 -6.85
N GLY A 35 33.42 -8.20 -7.74
CA GLY A 35 33.52 -7.91 -9.17
C GLY A 35 32.15 -7.85 -9.85
N ALA A 36 32.05 -7.12 -10.96
CA ALA A 36 30.84 -7.03 -11.77
C ALA A 36 30.23 -8.40 -12.17
N PRO A 37 31.02 -9.46 -12.50
CA PRO A 37 30.44 -10.78 -12.79
C PRO A 37 29.66 -11.38 -11.62
N ILE A 38 30.10 -11.13 -10.37
CA ILE A 38 29.40 -11.60 -9.17
C ILE A 38 28.09 -10.83 -9.00
N LEU A 39 28.12 -9.51 -9.20
CA LEU A 39 26.91 -8.67 -9.12
C LEU A 39 25.86 -9.15 -10.14
N TYR A 40 26.22 -9.26 -11.42
CA TYR A 40 25.28 -9.67 -12.46
C TYR A 40 24.82 -11.13 -12.30
N ARG A 41 25.63 -12.02 -11.72
CA ARG A 41 25.17 -13.37 -11.36
C ARG A 41 24.03 -13.36 -10.34
N HIS A 42 24.04 -12.43 -9.39
CA HIS A 42 23.01 -12.35 -8.34
C HIS A 42 21.76 -11.58 -8.79
N PHE A 43 21.91 -10.57 -9.65
CA PHE A 43 20.86 -9.60 -9.94
C PHE A 43 20.48 -9.49 -11.42
N GLY A 44 21.18 -10.18 -12.32
CA GLY A 44 20.96 -10.13 -13.77
C GLY A 44 21.53 -8.86 -14.40
N ASP A 45 20.92 -7.72 -14.10
CA ASP A 45 21.26 -6.41 -14.64
C ASP A 45 21.10 -5.27 -13.59
N LYS A 46 21.19 -4.01 -14.03
CA LYS A 46 21.02 -2.85 -13.15
C LYS A 46 19.58 -2.74 -12.64
N GLU A 47 18.59 -3.06 -13.47
CA GLU A 47 17.17 -2.99 -13.08
C GLU A 47 16.87 -4.03 -11.99
N GLY A 48 17.33 -5.27 -12.17
CA GLY A 48 17.19 -6.33 -11.17
C GLY A 48 17.92 -6.01 -9.87
N LEU A 49 19.07 -5.32 -9.92
CA LEU A 49 19.73 -4.81 -8.71
C LEU A 49 18.87 -3.74 -8.02
N LEU A 50 18.40 -2.73 -8.76
CA LEU A 50 17.61 -1.65 -8.19
C LEU A 50 16.28 -2.16 -7.61
N SER A 51 15.60 -3.08 -8.31
CA SER A 51 14.40 -3.76 -7.84
C SER A 51 14.66 -4.48 -6.51
N ALA A 52 15.75 -5.26 -6.43
CA ALA A 52 16.12 -5.96 -5.20
C ALA A 52 16.51 -5.00 -4.05
N VAL A 53 17.07 -3.82 -4.36
CA VAL A 53 17.37 -2.78 -3.36
C VAL A 53 16.10 -2.12 -2.83
N VAL A 54 15.11 -1.88 -3.70
CA VAL A 54 13.79 -1.40 -3.28
C VAL A 54 13.11 -2.43 -2.39
N ASP A 55 13.08 -3.70 -2.80
CA ASP A 55 12.53 -4.77 -1.97
C ASP A 55 13.22 -4.83 -0.61
N PHE A 56 14.55 -4.77 -0.57
CA PHE A 56 15.30 -4.75 0.69
C PHE A 56 14.95 -3.57 1.61
N GLY A 57 14.83 -2.35 1.05
CA GLY A 57 14.45 -1.17 1.83
C GLY A 57 13.00 -1.21 2.30
N PHE A 58 12.10 -1.69 1.46
CA PHE A 58 10.67 -1.71 1.72
C PHE A 58 10.24 -2.89 2.59
N GLU A 59 10.90 -4.05 2.50
CA GLU A 59 10.73 -5.15 3.46
C GLU A 59 11.01 -4.71 4.89
N ARG A 60 12.05 -3.88 5.10
CA ARG A 60 12.36 -3.32 6.42
C ARG A 60 11.23 -2.43 6.96
N TYR A 61 10.58 -1.67 6.07
CA TYR A 61 9.39 -0.90 6.39
C TYR A 61 8.17 -1.76 6.69
N LEU A 62 7.91 -2.77 5.86
CA LEU A 62 6.80 -3.71 6.06
C LEU A 62 6.98 -4.53 7.33
N ALA A 63 8.21 -4.91 7.68
CA ALA A 63 8.53 -5.58 8.93
C ALA A 63 8.12 -4.75 10.16
N ALA A 64 8.27 -3.42 10.10
CA ALA A 64 7.78 -2.53 11.15
C ALA A 64 6.24 -2.41 11.17
N LYS A 65 5.57 -2.61 10.03
CA LYS A 65 4.10 -2.61 9.91
C LYS A 65 3.42 -3.92 10.31
N ARG A 66 4.16 -5.04 10.38
CA ARG A 66 3.62 -6.36 10.76
C ARG A 66 3.15 -6.44 12.23
N VAL A 67 3.26 -5.38 13.05
CA VAL A 67 3.29 -5.50 14.51
C VAL A 67 2.15 -4.82 15.32
N PRO A 68 1.27 -3.93 14.85
CA PRO A 68 0.08 -3.62 15.64
C PRO A 68 -0.99 -4.70 15.43
N ARG A 69 -1.44 -5.33 16.51
CA ARG A 69 -2.68 -6.13 16.52
C ARG A 69 -3.80 -5.21 15.99
N PRO A 70 -4.65 -5.66 15.04
CA PRO A 70 -5.73 -4.83 14.51
C PRO A 70 -6.54 -4.22 15.65
N SER A 71 -6.76 -2.91 15.61
CA SER A 71 -7.57 -2.25 16.65
C SER A 71 -9.05 -2.57 16.45
N SER A 72 -9.89 -2.16 17.39
CA SER A 72 -11.35 -2.27 17.26
C SER A 72 -11.92 -1.29 16.22
N ASP A 73 -11.18 -0.24 15.83
CA ASP A 73 -11.61 0.72 14.82
C ASP A 73 -10.76 0.58 13.53
N PRO A 74 -11.25 -0.16 12.52
CA PRO A 74 -10.50 -0.35 11.27
C PRO A 74 -10.31 0.96 10.47
N VAL A 75 -11.12 2.00 10.72
CA VAL A 75 -10.94 3.31 10.08
C VAL A 75 -9.79 4.08 10.74
N ALA A 76 -9.60 3.95 12.05
CA ALA A 76 -8.40 4.46 12.73
C ALA A 76 -7.14 3.75 12.22
N ASP A 77 -7.18 2.42 12.05
CA ASP A 77 -6.05 1.66 11.49
C ASP A 77 -5.68 2.13 10.08
N LEU A 78 -6.68 2.47 9.24
CA LEU A 78 -6.44 3.04 7.92
C LEU A 78 -5.72 4.39 8.00
N ARG A 79 -6.14 5.27 8.93
CA ARG A 79 -5.49 6.59 9.11
C ARG A 79 -4.05 6.44 9.59
N GLU A 80 -3.81 5.56 10.56
CA GLU A 80 -2.46 5.28 11.05
C GLU A 80 -1.59 4.66 9.93
N GLY A 81 -2.16 3.74 9.16
CA GLY A 81 -1.52 3.13 8.00
C GLY A 81 -1.07 4.15 6.96
N TRP A 82 -1.89 5.17 6.70
CA TRP A 82 -1.56 6.31 5.86
C TRP A 82 -0.38 7.11 6.40
N ASP A 83 -0.46 7.55 7.66
CA ASP A 83 0.57 8.39 8.28
C ASP A 83 1.93 7.70 8.34
N ASN A 84 1.92 6.40 8.69
CA ASN A 84 3.12 5.57 8.71
C ASN A 84 3.76 5.47 7.32
N HIS A 85 2.96 5.46 6.25
CA HIS A 85 3.45 5.40 4.87
C HIS A 85 4.07 6.72 4.42
N VAL A 86 3.40 7.84 4.70
CA VAL A 86 3.95 9.17 4.40
C VAL A 86 5.24 9.41 5.18
N ARG A 87 5.28 9.04 6.47
CA ARG A 87 6.49 9.12 7.30
C ARG A 87 7.63 8.33 6.69
N PHE A 88 7.39 7.09 6.25
CA PHE A 88 8.42 6.27 5.60
C PHE A 88 8.98 6.95 4.35
N ALA A 89 8.13 7.54 3.50
CA ALA A 89 8.58 8.25 2.32
C ALA A 89 9.48 9.45 2.67
N VAL A 90 9.09 10.24 3.67
CA VAL A 90 9.85 11.42 4.13
C VAL A 90 11.19 11.02 4.77
N GLU A 91 11.23 9.93 5.54
CA GLU A 91 12.45 9.41 6.16
C GLU A 91 13.38 8.72 5.14
N ASN A 92 12.83 8.19 4.04
CA ASN A 92 13.56 7.40 3.05
C ASN A 92 13.28 7.86 1.59
N PRO A 93 13.52 9.13 1.25
CA PRO A 93 13.03 9.72 0.00
C PRO A 93 13.62 9.08 -1.25
N ASN A 94 14.89 8.66 -1.22
CA ASN A 94 15.53 8.05 -2.39
C ASN A 94 15.03 6.63 -2.67
N TYR A 95 14.77 5.84 -1.62
CA TYR A 95 14.10 4.54 -1.77
C TYR A 95 12.70 4.70 -2.33
N TYR A 96 11.96 5.67 -1.79
CA TYR A 96 10.60 5.92 -2.19
C TYR A 96 10.52 6.39 -3.66
N ARG A 97 11.42 7.28 -4.10
CA ARG A 97 11.53 7.68 -5.51
C ARG A 97 11.87 6.50 -6.41
N LEU A 98 12.81 5.64 -5.99
CA LEU A 98 13.20 4.47 -6.78
C LEU A 98 12.02 3.52 -6.97
N MET A 99 11.20 3.30 -5.94
CA MET A 99 9.99 2.46 -6.01
C MET A 99 8.96 2.93 -7.05
N TYR A 100 8.89 4.23 -7.33
CA TYR A 100 7.99 4.80 -8.35
C TYR A 100 8.75 5.29 -9.60
N SER A 101 9.99 4.84 -9.79
CA SER A 101 10.79 5.21 -10.95
C SER A 101 10.26 4.51 -12.21
N PRO A 102 10.15 5.20 -13.36
CA PRO A 102 9.78 4.58 -14.64
C PRO A 102 10.73 3.46 -15.09
N GLY A 103 11.94 3.38 -14.51
CA GLY A 103 12.94 2.38 -14.81
C GLY A 103 12.70 1.00 -14.18
N LEU A 104 11.67 0.84 -13.35
CA LEU A 104 11.24 -0.47 -12.86
C LEU A 104 10.04 -0.95 -13.69
N SER A 105 10.26 -1.94 -14.54
CA SER A 105 9.20 -2.51 -15.39
C SER A 105 8.25 -3.42 -14.60
N VAL A 106 8.70 -3.98 -13.49
CA VAL A 106 7.93 -4.86 -12.60
C VAL A 106 7.80 -4.23 -11.21
N PRO A 107 6.59 -4.13 -10.65
CA PRO A 107 6.40 -3.71 -9.27
C PRO A 107 7.19 -4.61 -8.30
N PRO A 108 7.95 -4.02 -7.37
CA PRO A 108 8.66 -4.80 -6.34
C PRO A 108 7.69 -5.68 -5.53
N ALA A 109 8.14 -6.84 -5.07
CA ALA A 109 7.31 -7.75 -4.27
C ALA A 109 6.75 -7.06 -3.02
N ALA A 110 7.54 -6.15 -2.46
CA ALA A 110 7.16 -5.37 -1.30
C ALA A 110 5.98 -4.40 -1.58
N ALA A 111 5.83 -3.90 -2.82
CA ALA A 111 4.68 -3.08 -3.21
C ALA A 111 3.39 -3.91 -3.25
N ALA A 112 3.46 -5.16 -3.75
CA ALA A 112 2.33 -6.08 -3.74
C ALA A 112 1.90 -6.46 -2.31
N GLU A 113 2.86 -6.65 -1.41
CA GLU A 113 2.60 -6.92 0.01
C GLU A 113 1.94 -5.72 0.71
N ALA A 114 2.40 -4.48 0.46
CA ALA A 114 1.72 -3.28 0.97
C ALA A 114 0.27 -3.17 0.48
N GLN A 115 0.02 -3.48 -0.80
CA GLN A 115 -1.33 -3.51 -1.35
C GLN A 115 -2.20 -4.53 -0.61
N ARG A 116 -1.68 -5.75 -0.37
CA ARG A 116 -2.41 -6.80 0.36
C ARG A 116 -2.76 -6.36 1.78
N LEU A 117 -1.79 -5.81 2.52
CA LEU A 117 -2.02 -5.35 3.90
C LEU A 117 -3.06 -4.22 3.97
N LEU A 118 -3.00 -3.25 3.04
CA LEU A 118 -4.01 -2.20 2.96
C LEU A 118 -5.39 -2.78 2.64
N HIS A 119 -5.46 -3.70 1.68
CA HIS A 119 -6.72 -4.34 1.31
C HIS A 119 -7.36 -5.06 2.50
N GLU A 120 -6.58 -5.74 3.34
CA GLU A 120 -7.08 -6.36 4.58
C GLU A 120 -7.66 -5.35 5.58
N VAL A 121 -7.10 -4.14 5.68
CA VAL A 121 -7.68 -3.07 6.50
C VAL A 121 -9.01 -2.62 5.91
N ILE A 122 -9.08 -2.40 4.59
CA ILE A 122 -10.30 -1.99 3.89
C ILE A 122 -11.40 -3.05 4.04
N GLU A 123 -11.06 -4.33 3.97
CA GLU A 123 -12.00 -5.44 4.18
C GLU A 123 -12.61 -5.44 5.58
N ARG A 124 -11.82 -5.09 6.60
CA ARG A 124 -12.37 -4.92 7.95
C ARG A 124 -13.33 -3.73 8.05
N ILE A 125 -13.06 -2.63 7.34
CA ILE A 125 -13.99 -1.49 7.25
C ILE A 125 -15.30 -1.92 6.57
N ALA A 126 -15.21 -2.71 5.49
CA ALA A 126 -16.37 -3.27 4.81
C ALA A 126 -17.17 -4.22 5.71
N ALA A 127 -16.50 -5.16 6.39
CA ALA A 127 -17.14 -6.11 7.31
C ALA A 127 -17.85 -5.41 8.49
N ALA A 128 -17.32 -4.26 8.92
CA ALA A 128 -17.91 -3.38 9.92
C ALA A 128 -19.10 -2.54 9.41
N GLY A 129 -19.46 -2.64 8.13
CA GLY A 129 -20.56 -1.88 7.54
C GLY A 129 -20.23 -0.41 7.26
N ARG A 130 -18.94 -0.08 7.21
CA ARG A 130 -18.47 1.32 7.18
C ARG A 130 -17.88 1.74 5.84
N LEU A 131 -17.91 0.89 4.82
CA LEU A 131 -17.33 1.17 3.49
C LEU A 131 -18.44 1.50 2.47
N ARG A 132 -18.29 2.58 1.71
CA ARG A 132 -19.28 3.07 0.74
C ARG A 132 -19.11 2.53 -0.68
N VAL A 133 -17.96 1.93 -0.99
CA VAL A 133 -17.58 1.46 -2.32
C VAL A 133 -17.01 0.04 -2.23
N ALA A 134 -16.72 -0.62 -3.36
CA ALA A 134 -16.05 -1.91 -3.35
C ALA A 134 -14.66 -1.83 -2.67
N PRO A 135 -14.25 -2.84 -1.88
CA PRO A 135 -12.93 -2.88 -1.23
C PRO A 135 -11.74 -2.66 -2.18
N GLU A 136 -11.79 -3.23 -3.38
CA GLU A 136 -10.77 -3.10 -4.41
C GLU A 136 -10.68 -1.65 -4.94
N THR A 137 -11.82 -0.99 -5.10
CA THR A 137 -11.92 0.42 -5.51
C THR A 137 -11.34 1.31 -4.41
N ALA A 138 -11.76 1.14 -3.16
CA ALA A 138 -11.21 1.88 -2.02
C ALA A 138 -9.69 1.68 -1.85
N THR A 139 -9.20 0.44 -2.00
CA THR A 139 -7.77 0.13 -1.93
C THR A 139 -6.98 0.93 -2.96
N ARG A 140 -7.41 0.93 -4.22
CA ARG A 140 -6.76 1.70 -5.30
C ARG A 140 -6.80 3.21 -5.03
N MET A 141 -7.94 3.73 -4.60
CA MET A 141 -8.08 5.16 -4.25
C MET A 141 -7.08 5.57 -3.15
N VAL A 142 -6.99 4.77 -2.08
CA VAL A 142 -6.04 5.01 -0.98
C VAL A 142 -4.60 4.93 -1.45
N MET A 143 -4.23 3.89 -2.19
CA MET A 143 -2.85 3.75 -2.71
C MET A 143 -2.45 4.92 -3.60
N SER A 144 -3.30 5.30 -4.55
CA SER A 144 -3.01 6.39 -5.49
C SER A 144 -2.87 7.73 -4.78
N ALA A 145 -3.80 8.06 -3.88
CA ALA A 145 -3.75 9.32 -3.15
C ALA A 145 -2.56 9.38 -2.19
N ASN A 146 -2.29 8.30 -1.45
CA ASN A 146 -1.18 8.23 -0.51
C ASN A 146 0.18 8.31 -1.21
N ALA A 147 0.33 7.59 -2.33
CA ALA A 147 1.53 7.66 -3.17
C ALA A 147 1.74 9.06 -3.76
N GLY A 148 0.68 9.69 -4.25
CA GLY A 148 0.73 11.06 -4.79
C GLY A 148 1.15 12.09 -3.74
N VAL A 149 0.58 12.00 -2.53
CA VAL A 149 0.95 12.88 -1.40
C VAL A 149 2.41 12.66 -1.00
N ALA A 150 2.83 11.40 -0.80
CA ALA A 150 4.19 11.06 -0.43
C ALA A 150 5.21 11.56 -1.48
N LEU A 151 4.97 11.30 -2.77
CA LEU A 151 5.81 11.78 -3.87
C LEU A 151 5.87 13.31 -3.93
N SER A 152 4.75 13.98 -3.68
CA SER A 152 4.65 15.44 -3.67
C SER A 152 5.53 16.05 -2.58
N LEU A 153 5.42 15.53 -1.36
CA LEU A 153 6.17 15.98 -0.19
C LEU A 153 7.68 15.78 -0.38
N ILE A 154 8.12 14.64 -0.91
CA ILE A 154 9.55 14.37 -1.07
C ILE A 154 10.14 15.05 -2.31
N SER A 155 9.37 15.23 -3.39
CA SER A 155 9.91 15.74 -4.65
C SER A 155 9.91 17.27 -4.72
N ARG A 156 8.93 17.92 -4.09
CA ARG A 156 8.77 19.38 -4.12
C ARG A 156 8.37 19.93 -2.75
N PRO A 157 9.15 19.72 -1.68
CA PRO A 157 8.77 20.10 -0.32
C PRO A 157 8.42 21.58 -0.18
N ALA A 158 9.10 22.46 -0.92
CA ALA A 158 8.82 23.90 -0.91
C ALA A 158 7.41 24.29 -1.40
N LEU A 159 6.75 23.44 -2.19
CA LEU A 159 5.36 23.67 -2.63
C LEU A 159 4.32 23.16 -1.62
N TYR A 160 4.75 22.36 -0.64
CA TYR A 160 3.89 21.75 0.38
C TYR A 160 4.44 22.04 1.79
N PRO A 161 4.56 23.32 2.19
CA PRO A 161 5.12 23.69 3.49
C PRO A 161 4.17 23.40 4.67
N ASP A 162 2.88 23.20 4.39
CA ASP A 162 1.86 22.94 5.41
C ASP A 162 1.96 21.50 5.93
N PRO A 163 2.28 21.28 7.23
CA PRO A 163 2.33 19.95 7.82
C PRO A 163 0.97 19.24 7.81
N ASP A 164 -0.14 19.98 7.73
CA ASP A 164 -1.49 19.41 7.71
C ASP A 164 -1.95 18.98 6.31
N PHE A 165 -1.14 19.19 5.26
CA PHE A 165 -1.51 18.82 3.90
C PHE A 165 -1.85 17.33 3.77
N SER A 166 -0.97 16.45 4.27
CA SER A 166 -1.21 15.00 4.23
C SER A 166 -2.44 14.58 5.07
N PRO A 167 -2.57 14.99 6.35
CA PRO A 167 -3.78 14.74 7.13
C PRO A 167 -5.07 15.21 6.46
N ARG A 168 -5.09 16.40 5.84
CA ARG A 168 -6.29 16.92 5.15
C ARG A 168 -6.69 16.06 3.95
N VAL A 169 -5.72 15.65 3.12
CA VAL A 169 -6.00 14.76 1.98
C VAL A 169 -6.47 13.38 2.45
N ARG A 170 -5.81 12.83 3.47
CA ARG A 170 -6.21 11.57 4.11
C ARG A 170 -7.65 11.63 4.60
N ASP A 171 -7.99 12.66 5.38
CA ASP A 171 -9.29 12.77 6.02
C ASP A 171 -10.40 13.04 4.99
N ALA A 172 -10.13 13.83 3.95
CA ALA A 172 -11.05 13.99 2.82
C ALA A 172 -11.29 12.66 2.09
N LEU A 173 -10.24 11.88 1.83
CA LEU A 173 -10.35 10.59 1.18
C LEU A 173 -11.10 9.58 2.05
N VAL A 174 -10.71 9.42 3.32
CA VAL A 174 -11.38 8.54 4.27
C VAL A 174 -12.85 8.93 4.40
N ALA A 175 -13.15 10.23 4.51
CA ALA A 175 -14.52 10.72 4.55
C ALA A 175 -15.30 10.45 3.26
N SER A 176 -14.65 10.35 2.10
CA SER A 176 -15.34 9.97 0.84
C SER A 176 -15.71 8.49 0.78
N ILE A 177 -14.83 7.59 1.25
CA ILE A 177 -15.01 6.14 1.11
C ILE A 177 -15.66 5.46 2.33
N THR A 178 -15.77 6.15 3.47
CA THR A 178 -16.32 5.57 4.71
C THR A 178 -17.56 6.28 5.23
N THR A 179 -18.47 5.54 5.85
CA THR A 179 -19.57 6.11 6.65
C THR A 179 -19.15 6.37 8.10
N PRO A 180 -19.76 7.37 8.77
CA PRO A 180 -19.60 7.56 10.21
C PRO A 180 -19.93 6.27 10.97
N GLU A 181 -19.28 6.08 12.12
CA GLU A 181 -19.63 4.97 13.01
C GLU A 181 -21.12 5.05 13.37
N ALA A 182 -21.84 3.95 13.14
CA ALA A 182 -23.27 3.88 13.44
C ALA A 182 -23.47 4.15 14.93
N THR A 183 -23.96 5.35 15.25
CA THR A 183 -24.11 5.82 16.64
C THR A 183 -25.35 5.19 17.25
N GLY A 184 -25.44 3.86 17.33
CA GLY A 184 -26.52 3.10 17.96
C GLY A 184 -27.94 3.28 17.41
N THR A 185 -28.18 4.23 16.51
CA THR A 185 -29.53 4.64 16.04
C THR A 185 -29.79 4.38 14.56
N ALA A 186 -28.77 4.09 13.76
CA ALA A 186 -28.94 3.76 12.35
C ALA A 186 -29.58 2.36 12.25
N ARG A 187 -30.79 2.28 11.69
CA ARG A 187 -31.43 0.99 11.40
C ARG A 187 -30.65 0.34 10.25
N PRO A 188 -30.55 -0.99 10.18
CA PRO A 188 -30.00 -1.68 9.00
C PRO A 188 -30.71 -1.30 7.69
N ALA A 189 -31.91 -0.72 7.76
CA ALA A 189 -32.66 -0.16 6.64
C ALA A 189 -32.07 1.15 6.06
N ASP A 190 -31.15 1.82 6.76
CA ASP A 190 -30.56 3.09 6.35
C ASP A 190 -29.25 2.91 5.55
N ALA A 191 -28.78 1.66 5.40
CA ALA A 191 -27.60 1.36 4.60
C ALA A 191 -27.91 1.53 3.10
N THR A 192 -27.11 2.31 2.40
CA THR A 192 -27.21 2.42 0.93
C THR A 192 -26.91 1.07 0.28
N LEU A 193 -27.51 0.82 -0.90
CA LEU A 193 -27.27 -0.42 -1.67
C LEU A 193 -25.75 -0.72 -1.85
N PRO A 194 -24.89 0.25 -2.20
CA PRO A 194 -23.45 0.01 -2.29
C PRO A 194 -22.82 -0.44 -0.97
N THR A 195 -23.19 0.19 0.15
CA THR A 195 -22.68 -0.15 1.49
C THR A 195 -23.13 -1.55 1.89
N ALA A 196 -24.40 -1.89 1.66
CA ALA A 196 -24.95 -3.20 1.97
C ALA A 196 -24.27 -4.31 1.14
N ALA A 197 -24.05 -4.07 -0.16
CA ALA A 197 -23.36 -5.00 -1.05
C ALA A 197 -21.90 -5.24 -0.64
N ALA A 198 -21.14 -4.17 -0.37
CA ALA A 198 -19.76 -4.26 0.11
C ALA A 198 -19.65 -5.02 1.44
N THR A 199 -20.57 -4.74 2.38
CA THR A 199 -20.63 -5.40 3.69
C THR A 199 -20.89 -6.90 3.56
N LEU A 200 -21.89 -7.28 2.75
CA LEU A 200 -22.23 -8.68 2.54
C LEU A 200 -21.09 -9.43 1.85
N ALA A 201 -20.47 -8.84 0.82
CA ALA A 201 -19.34 -9.42 0.12
C ALA A 201 -18.17 -9.75 1.07
N ALA A 202 -17.79 -8.79 1.91
CA ALA A 202 -16.71 -8.95 2.90
C ALA A 202 -17.04 -10.06 3.92
N ARG A 203 -18.27 -10.08 4.45
CA ARG A 203 -18.70 -11.11 5.41
C ARG A 203 -18.73 -12.52 4.82
N LEU A 204 -19.15 -12.65 3.56
CA LEU A 204 -19.14 -13.94 2.85
C LEU A 204 -17.72 -14.48 2.63
N ARG A 205 -16.71 -13.61 2.48
CA ARG A 205 -15.30 -14.06 2.40
C ARG A 205 -14.78 -14.56 3.74
N THR A 206 -15.17 -13.92 4.85
CA THR A 206 -14.76 -14.33 6.21
C THR A 206 -15.55 -15.52 6.73
N THR A 207 -16.80 -15.70 6.29
CA THR A 207 -17.71 -16.75 6.75
C THR A 207 -18.50 -17.27 5.55
N PRO A 208 -17.87 -18.12 4.72
CA PRO A 208 -18.51 -18.63 3.51
C PRO A 208 -19.71 -19.51 3.84
N PRO A 209 -20.86 -19.33 3.15
CA PRO A 209 -22.04 -20.14 3.38
C PRO A 209 -21.82 -21.56 2.86
N THR A 210 -22.19 -22.57 3.66
CA THR A 210 -22.09 -23.98 3.26
C THR A 210 -23.18 -24.41 2.28
N SER A 211 -24.18 -23.56 2.05
CA SER A 211 -25.32 -23.81 1.17
C SER A 211 -25.07 -23.49 -0.30
N LEU A 212 -23.97 -22.81 -0.64
CA LEU A 212 -23.63 -22.44 -2.00
C LEU A 212 -22.45 -23.25 -2.51
N THR A 213 -22.51 -23.65 -3.78
CA THR A 213 -21.38 -24.25 -4.49
C THR A 213 -20.28 -23.21 -4.78
N PRO A 214 -19.04 -23.64 -5.12
CA PRO A 214 -17.98 -22.70 -5.48
C PRO A 214 -18.34 -21.78 -6.66
N PRO A 215 -18.97 -22.25 -7.77
CA PRO A 215 -19.39 -21.35 -8.85
C PRO A 215 -20.45 -20.34 -8.43
N GLU A 216 -21.44 -20.75 -7.62
CA GLU A 216 -22.50 -19.85 -7.12
C GLU A 216 -21.92 -18.78 -6.18
N THR A 217 -20.98 -19.17 -5.32
CA THR A 217 -20.27 -18.24 -4.43
C THR A 217 -19.48 -17.21 -5.23
N ALA A 218 -18.77 -17.64 -6.29
CA ALA A 218 -18.01 -16.75 -7.15
C ALA A 218 -18.92 -15.76 -7.90
N LEU A 219 -20.05 -16.24 -8.42
CA LEU A 219 -21.02 -15.39 -9.13
C LEU A 219 -21.68 -14.37 -8.19
N LEU A 220 -22.05 -14.79 -6.98
CA LEU A 220 -22.59 -13.89 -5.96
C LEU A 220 -21.59 -12.79 -5.58
N GLN A 221 -20.32 -13.15 -5.38
CA GLN A 221 -19.25 -12.19 -5.09
C GLN A 221 -19.10 -11.17 -6.24
N GLN A 222 -19.15 -11.63 -7.49
CA GLN A 222 -19.09 -10.75 -8.65
C GLN A 222 -20.26 -9.77 -8.70
N TRP A 223 -21.50 -10.22 -8.48
CA TRP A 223 -22.67 -9.35 -8.47
C TRP A 223 -22.63 -8.33 -7.34
N LEU A 224 -22.19 -8.73 -6.14
CA LEU A 224 -22.06 -7.81 -5.02
C LEU A 224 -20.99 -6.73 -5.28
N ALA A 225 -19.89 -7.08 -5.97
CA ALA A 225 -18.89 -6.10 -6.37
C ALA A 225 -19.48 -5.05 -7.34
N ILE A 226 -20.27 -5.48 -8.33
CA ILE A 226 -20.95 -4.56 -9.27
C ILE A 226 -21.90 -3.61 -8.52
N LEU A 227 -22.70 -4.14 -7.60
CA LEU A 227 -23.63 -3.34 -6.80
C LEU A 227 -22.90 -2.35 -5.87
N ALA A 228 -21.73 -2.73 -5.35
CA ALA A 228 -20.90 -1.89 -4.50
C ALA A 228 -20.27 -0.69 -5.24
N ASP A 229 -20.12 -0.76 -6.57
CA ASP A 229 -19.57 0.33 -7.38
C ASP A 229 -20.66 1.18 -8.06
N THR A 230 -21.95 0.85 -7.86
CA THR A 230 -23.06 1.63 -8.44
C THR A 230 -23.23 2.95 -7.66
N PRO A 231 -23.38 4.12 -8.33
CA PRO A 231 -23.63 5.39 -7.66
C PRO A 231 -24.90 5.31 -6.78
N ALA A 232 -24.88 5.95 -5.61
CA ALA A 232 -26.12 6.14 -4.85
C ALA A 232 -26.96 7.22 -5.54
N ASP A 233 -28.18 6.87 -5.94
CA ASP A 233 -29.20 7.81 -6.45
C ASP A 233 -29.57 8.87 -5.39
#